data_AF-X1YZB8-F1
#
_entry.id   AF-X1YZB8-F1
#
_cell.length_a   1.000
_cell.length_b   1.000
_cell.length_c   1.000
_cell.angle_alpha   90.00
_cell.angle_beta   90.00
_cell.angle_gamma   90.00
#
_symmetry.space_group_name_H-M   'P 1'
#
loop_
_entity.id
_entity.type
_entity.pdbx_description
1 polymer ?
#
loop_
_entity_poly.entity_id
_entity_poly.type
_entity_poly.pdbx_seq_one_letter_code
_entity_poly.pdbx_strand_id
1 'polypeptide(L)'
;CKITAEGVEFTGTLSHTSSGLLCQRWDAQEPHKHSYNSSFRFPELSVSLAENYCRNPSNNAKGPWCLTTDAQTNWEYCDVSFCAPYTGK
;
A
#
# COMPACT_ATOMS: atom_id res chain seq x y z
N CYS A 1 3.53 10.84 4.12
CA CYS A 1 2.79 11.46 3.01
C CYS A 1 3.39 10.98 1.69
N LYS A 2 2.67 11.06 0.58
CA LYS A 2 3.19 10.76 -0.78
C LYS A 2 3.63 12.04 -1.50
N ILE A 3 4.53 11.90 -2.47
CA ILE A 3 5.05 12.98 -3.31
C ILE A 3 4.46 12.88 -4.72
N THR A 4 4.28 11.67 -5.24
CA THR A 4 3.68 11.42 -6.56
C THR A 4 2.22 11.00 -6.46
N ALA A 5 1.50 11.00 -7.59
CA ALA A 5 0.11 10.52 -7.62
C ALA A 5 0.05 9.03 -7.28
N GLU A 6 0.96 8.26 -7.87
CA GLU A 6 1.15 6.82 -7.67
C GLU A 6 1.59 6.50 -6.23
N GLY A 7 2.38 7.37 -5.61
CA GLY A 7 2.89 7.16 -4.25
C GLY A 7 3.73 5.88 -4.10
N VAL A 8 4.47 5.48 -5.14
CA VAL A 8 5.37 4.31 -5.09
C VAL A 8 6.49 4.48 -4.07
N GLU A 9 6.88 5.73 -3.80
CA GLU A 9 7.89 6.14 -2.82
C GLU A 9 7.35 6.19 -1.38
N PHE A 10 6.06 5.98 -1.17
CA PHE A 10 5.45 6.12 0.16
C PHE A 10 5.92 5.04 1.12
N THR A 11 6.70 5.44 2.14
CA THR A 11 7.23 4.57 3.22
C THR A 11 6.52 4.77 4.56
N GLY A 12 5.36 5.44 4.58
CA GLY A 12 4.59 5.65 5.81
C GLY A 12 3.99 4.36 6.36
N THR A 13 3.47 4.42 7.58
CA THR A 13 3.00 3.27 8.36
C THR A 13 1.47 3.13 8.40
N LEU A 14 0.75 3.76 7.46
CA LEU A 14 -0.70 3.61 7.37
C LEU A 14 -1.04 2.16 7.03
N SER A 15 -1.84 1.52 7.87
CA SER A 15 -2.16 0.08 7.82
C SER A 15 -3.66 -0.21 7.70
N HIS A 16 -4.44 0.79 7.29
CA HIS A 16 -5.88 0.67 7.07
C HIS A 16 -6.27 1.30 5.73
N THR A 17 -7.29 0.73 5.11
CA THR A 17 -7.87 1.21 3.85
C THR A 17 -8.66 2.51 4.06
N SER A 18 -9.11 3.14 2.97
CA SER A 18 -9.99 4.31 3.04
C SER A 18 -11.29 4.08 3.80
N SER A 19 -11.84 2.86 3.74
CA SER A 19 -13.03 2.46 4.50
C SER A 19 -12.72 2.01 5.93
N GLY A 20 -11.43 1.92 6.31
CA GLY A 20 -10.99 1.52 7.64
C GLY A 20 -10.76 0.02 7.83
N LEU A 21 -10.73 -0.78 6.76
CA LEU A 21 -10.38 -2.20 6.85
C LEU A 21 -8.89 -2.35 7.18
N LEU A 22 -8.57 -3.27 8.09
CA LEU A 22 -7.19 -3.59 8.42
C LEU A 22 -6.51 -4.24 7.22
N CYS A 23 -5.29 -3.79 6.92
CA CYS A 23 -4.48 -4.37 5.86
C CYS A 23 -3.89 -5.73 6.27
N GLN A 24 -3.85 -6.67 5.32
CA GLN A 24 -3.07 -7.90 5.39
C GLN A 24 -1.58 -7.59 5.20
N ARG A 25 -0.70 -8.34 5.88
CA ARG A 25 0.75 -8.24 5.67
C ARG A 25 1.13 -8.68 4.25
N TRP A 26 2.08 -7.97 3.63
CA TRP A 26 2.56 -8.29 2.29
C TRP A 26 3.34 -9.61 2.21
N ASP A 27 3.87 -10.11 3.33
CA ASP A 27 4.52 -11.43 3.40
C ASP A 27 3.56 -12.56 3.80
N ALA A 28 2.28 -12.25 4.07
CA ALA A 28 1.24 -13.23 4.38
C ALA A 28 0.51 -13.67 3.11
N GLN A 29 0.07 -14.93 3.08
CA GLN A 29 -0.72 -15.50 1.96
C GLN A 29 -2.18 -15.77 2.33
N GLU A 30 -2.63 -15.27 3.49
CA GLU A 30 -3.98 -15.43 4.00
C GLU A 30 -4.45 -14.10 4.63
N PRO A 31 -5.75 -13.74 4.52
CA PRO A 31 -6.80 -14.46 3.80
C PRO A 31 -6.68 -14.42 2.26
N HIS A 32 -5.88 -13.49 1.72
CA HIS A 32 -5.75 -13.30 0.27
C HIS A 32 -4.39 -13.75 -0.23
N LYS A 33 -4.38 -14.76 -1.11
CA LYS A 33 -3.17 -15.19 -1.83
C LYS A 33 -2.79 -14.17 -2.89
N HIS A 34 -1.50 -13.93 -3.08
CA HIS A 34 -1.03 -12.94 -4.04
C HIS A 34 0.42 -13.17 -4.50
N SER A 35 0.81 -12.52 -5.59
CA SER A 35 2.14 -12.64 -6.22
C SER A 35 3.09 -11.47 -5.94
N TYR A 36 2.73 -10.52 -5.07
CA TYR A 36 3.59 -9.41 -4.63
C TYR A 36 4.74 -9.84 -3.69
N ASN A 37 5.57 -10.78 -4.13
CA ASN A 37 6.69 -11.33 -3.38
C ASN A 37 8.07 -10.77 -3.83
N SER A 38 8.10 -9.88 -4.81
CA SER A 38 9.33 -9.27 -5.31
C SER A 38 9.66 -7.99 -4.56
N SER A 39 10.80 -7.98 -3.87
CA SER A 39 11.27 -6.86 -3.05
C SER A 39 11.40 -5.54 -3.82
N PHE A 40 11.81 -5.56 -5.09
CA PHE A 40 12.00 -4.37 -5.92
C PHE A 40 10.70 -3.59 -6.19
N ARG A 41 9.53 -4.15 -5.88
CA ARG A 41 8.23 -3.47 -5.98
C ARG A 41 7.88 -2.64 -4.74
N PHE A 42 8.70 -2.72 -3.69
CA PHE A 42 8.48 -2.03 -2.42
C PHE A 42 9.57 -0.99 -2.18
N PRO A 43 9.25 0.18 -1.62
CA PRO A 43 10.23 1.23 -1.36
C PRO A 43 11.26 0.81 -0.30
N GLU A 44 10.93 -0.16 0.57
CA GLU A 44 11.86 -0.75 1.55
C GLU A 44 12.86 -1.73 0.95
N LEU A 45 12.68 -2.12 -0.32
CA LEU A 45 13.41 -3.24 -0.94
C LEU A 45 13.26 -4.56 -0.15
N SER A 46 12.13 -4.73 0.55
CA SER A 46 11.79 -5.93 1.31
C SER A 46 10.27 -6.05 1.46
N VAL A 47 9.75 -7.24 1.22
CA VAL A 47 8.32 -7.55 1.37
C VAL A 47 7.93 -7.61 2.85
N SER A 48 8.80 -8.16 3.71
CA SER A 48 8.52 -8.29 5.14
C SER A 48 8.58 -6.95 5.88
N LEU A 49 9.49 -6.04 5.48
CA LEU A 49 9.59 -4.71 6.07
C LEU A 49 8.46 -3.77 5.64
N ALA A 50 7.77 -4.08 4.53
CA ALA A 50 6.55 -3.38 4.15
C ALA A 50 5.39 -3.67 5.12
N GLU A 51 5.53 -4.68 6.00
CA GLU A 51 4.53 -5.06 7.00
C GLU A 51 3.15 -5.22 6.36
N ASN A 52 2.11 -4.62 6.95
CA ASN A 52 0.81 -4.44 6.34
C ASN A 52 0.55 -2.97 5.95
N TYR A 53 1.61 -2.21 5.68
CA TYR A 53 1.46 -0.80 5.35
C TYR A 53 0.99 -0.63 3.90
N CYS A 54 0.24 0.43 3.63
CA CYS A 54 -0.23 0.77 2.30
C CYS A 54 0.94 1.02 1.35
N ARG A 55 1.00 0.32 0.22
CA ARG A 55 2.07 0.41 -0.77
C ARG A 55 1.48 0.38 -2.18
N ASN A 56 2.29 0.62 -3.21
CA ASN A 56 1.84 0.54 -4.59
C ASN A 56 2.73 -0.35 -5.48
N PRO A 57 2.80 -1.66 -5.20
CA PRO A 57 3.65 -2.57 -5.96
C PRO A 57 3.18 -2.84 -7.41
N SER A 58 2.00 -2.30 -7.78
CA SER A 58 1.41 -2.37 -9.11
C SER A 58 1.55 -1.07 -9.92
N ASN A 59 2.18 -0.04 -9.36
CA ASN A 59 2.33 1.29 -9.99
C ASN A 59 0.98 1.88 -10.46
N ASN A 60 -0.07 1.70 -9.64
CA ASN A 60 -1.41 2.18 -9.94
C ASN A 60 -1.49 3.72 -9.82
N ALA A 61 -1.97 4.40 -10.87
CA ALA A 61 -2.09 5.86 -10.89
C ALA A 61 -2.98 6.45 -9.78
N LYS A 62 -3.86 5.65 -9.15
CA LYS A 62 -4.73 6.11 -8.05
C LYS A 62 -4.02 6.18 -6.70
N GLY A 63 -2.86 5.53 -6.54
CA GLY A 63 -2.05 5.62 -5.33
C GLY A 63 -1.88 4.32 -4.55
N PRO A 64 -1.37 4.42 -3.31
CA PRO A 64 -1.16 3.29 -2.42
C PRO A 64 -2.46 2.55 -2.05
N TRP A 65 -2.34 1.25 -1.86
CA TRP A 65 -3.41 0.33 -1.50
C TRP A 65 -2.85 -0.81 -0.65
N CYS A 66 -3.71 -1.66 -0.13
CA CYS A 66 -3.29 -2.89 0.53
C CYS A 66 -4.30 -4.01 0.29
N LEU A 67 -3.85 -5.27 0.41
CA LEU A 67 -4.77 -6.39 0.64
C LEU A 67 -5.43 -6.20 2.00
N THR A 68 -6.67 -6.65 2.18
CA THR A 68 -7.37 -6.47 3.47
C THR A 68 -7.41 -7.77 4.27
N THR A 69 -7.67 -7.72 5.57
CA THR A 69 -7.95 -8.92 6.37
C THR A 69 -9.41 -9.39 6.24
N ASP A 70 -10.26 -8.64 5.54
CA ASP A 70 -11.65 -9.00 5.29
C ASP A 70 -11.73 -9.98 4.11
N ALA A 71 -12.37 -11.14 4.31
CA ALA A 71 -12.45 -12.19 3.30
C ALA A 71 -13.31 -11.83 2.08
N GLN A 72 -14.19 -10.82 2.17
CA GLN A 72 -15.04 -10.37 1.07
C GLN A 72 -14.38 -9.27 0.24
N THR A 73 -13.34 -8.63 0.78
CA THR A 73 -12.66 -7.49 0.19
C THR A 73 -11.18 -7.81 -0.04
N ASN A 74 -10.82 -8.25 -1.24
CA ASN A 74 -9.44 -8.65 -1.54
C ASN A 74 -8.42 -7.53 -1.29
N TRP A 75 -8.73 -6.30 -1.72
CA TRP A 75 -7.86 -5.15 -1.58
C TRP A 75 -8.68 -3.86 -1.65
N GLU A 76 -8.13 -2.78 -1.12
CA GLU A 76 -8.71 -1.44 -1.25
C GLU A 76 -7.60 -0.38 -1.20
N TYR A 77 -7.88 0.80 -1.77
CA TYR A 77 -7.00 1.96 -1.66
C TYR A 77 -6.88 2.47 -0.23
N CYS A 78 -5.81 3.20 0.03
CA CYS A 78 -5.59 3.90 1.28
C CYS A 78 -5.63 5.42 1.06
N ASP A 79 -6.10 6.15 2.07
CA ASP A 79 -6.13 7.61 2.03
C ASP A 79 -4.77 8.21 2.44
N VAL A 80 -3.82 8.20 1.50
CA VAL A 80 -2.48 8.75 1.69
C VAL A 80 -2.41 10.18 1.16
N SER A 81 -2.31 11.15 2.07
CA SER A 81 -2.19 12.57 1.72
C SER A 81 -0.83 12.92 1.09
N PHE A 82 -0.82 13.94 0.23
CA PHE A 82 0.40 14.53 -0.31
C PHE A 82 1.22 15.25 0.77
N CYS A 83 2.55 15.30 0.58
CA CYS A 83 3.43 16.08 1.45
C CYS A 83 3.21 17.58 1.21
N ALA A 84 3.26 18.40 2.28
CA ALA A 84 3.14 19.85 2.12
C ALA A 84 4.50 20.49 1.74
N PRO A 85 4.53 21.54 0.89
CA PRO A 85 3.44 22.08 0.08
C PRO A 85 3.53 21.53 -1.35
N TYR A 86 2.90 20.38 -1.62
CA TYR A 86 2.74 19.88 -2.98
C TYR A 86 1.82 20.82 -3.77
N THR A 87 2.41 21.70 -4.58
CA THR A 87 1.69 22.51 -5.57
C THR A 87 1.45 21.62 -6.79
N GLY A 88 0.42 20.78 -6.72
CA GLY A 88 -0.01 19.95 -7.86
C GLY A 88 -0.17 20.82 -9.10
N LYS A 89 0.59 20.51 -10.14
CA LYS A 89 0.48 21.14 -11.46
C LYS A 89 0.31 20.07 -12.51
#